data_AF-A0A3S4USZ6-F1
#
_entry.id   AF-A0A3S4USZ6-F1
#
_cell.length_a   1.000
_cell.length_b   1.000
_cell.length_c   1.000
_cell.angle_alpha   90.00
_cell.angle_beta   90.00
_cell.angle_gamma   90.00
#
_symmetry.space_group_name_H-M   'P 1'
#
loop_
_entity.id
_entity.type
_entity.pdbx_description
1 polymer ?
#
loop_
_entity_poly.entity_id
_entity_poly.type
_entity_poly.pdbx_seq_one_letter_code
_entity_poly.pdbx_strand_id
1 'polypeptide(L)'
;MVFDHYKQFYVGKSDNIRKRIKRHWTARKPFDRVLFRSPYNSILPVDELRPLDMTRLYATRSRRPFPLEERVERAADRRFCLNRLSGGELTLLKILNSYDRSLDVGVAPMSRTEHQRAQSEVHDVVTSAAMLPPANAAEALANMDMRIRAVTPSSGKLTFWSRRDEVGQAVIRGDLDTVRYAAFLEALGEHVVWPRADVPRNSVEVAVSS
;
A
#
# COMPACT_ATOMS: atom_id res chain seq x y z
N MET A 1 -20.99 -2.86 3.03
CA MET A 1 -20.73 -3.27 1.63
C MET A 1 -19.74 -4.42 1.67
N VAL A 2 -19.95 -5.46 0.87
CA VAL A 2 -19.09 -6.67 0.85
C VAL A 2 -18.59 -6.88 -0.57
N PHE A 3 -17.32 -7.28 -0.67
CA PHE A 3 -16.55 -7.43 -1.90
C PHE A 3 -15.89 -8.81 -1.88
N ASP A 4 -16.65 -9.86 -2.18
CA ASP A 4 -16.24 -11.25 -1.94
C ASP A 4 -15.00 -11.67 -2.72
N HIS A 5 -14.88 -11.22 -3.97
CA HIS A 5 -13.72 -11.52 -4.80
C HIS A 5 -12.39 -11.05 -4.19
N TYR A 6 -12.44 -9.98 -3.39
CA TYR A 6 -11.28 -9.43 -2.69
C TYR A 6 -11.18 -9.87 -1.23
N LYS A 7 -12.15 -10.66 -0.75
CA LYS A 7 -12.31 -11.04 0.66
C LYS A 7 -12.34 -9.80 1.57
N GLN A 8 -13.01 -8.74 1.13
CA GLN A 8 -13.03 -7.45 1.82
C GLN A 8 -14.45 -6.97 2.14
N PHE A 9 -14.58 -6.14 3.16
CA PHE A 9 -15.83 -5.48 3.49
C PHE A 9 -15.62 -4.06 4.03
N TYR A 10 -16.67 -3.25 3.94
CA TYR A 10 -16.73 -1.89 4.44
C TYR A 10 -17.99 -1.68 5.30
N VAL A 11 -17.82 -1.04 6.45
CA VAL A 11 -18.90 -0.70 7.38
C VAL A 11 -19.09 0.81 7.40
N GLY A 12 -20.34 1.27 7.39
CA GLY A 12 -20.61 2.70 7.44
C GLY A 12 -22.05 3.02 7.80
N LYS A 13 -22.26 4.16 8.46
CA LYS A 13 -23.58 4.72 8.79
C LYS A 13 -24.01 5.95 7.98
N SER A 14 -25.27 6.07 7.56
CA SER A 14 -25.73 7.31 6.92
C SER A 14 -27.21 7.51 7.08
N ASP A 15 -27.63 8.77 7.17
CA ASP A 15 -29.05 9.15 7.09
C ASP A 15 -29.62 8.87 5.68
N ASN A 16 -28.76 8.83 4.66
CA ASN A 16 -29.14 8.44 3.30
C ASN A 16 -28.12 7.45 2.71
N ILE A 17 -28.38 6.16 2.96
CA ILE A 17 -27.52 5.05 2.50
C ILE A 17 -27.36 5.05 0.97
N ARG A 18 -28.42 5.34 0.21
CA ARG A 18 -28.34 5.41 -1.26
C ARG A 18 -27.33 6.46 -1.72
N LYS A 19 -27.39 7.66 -1.14
CA LYS A 19 -26.46 8.76 -1.45
C LYS A 19 -25.03 8.41 -1.05
N ARG A 20 -24.83 7.78 0.12
CA ARG A 20 -23.50 7.39 0.59
C ARG A 20 -22.85 6.31 -0.29
N ILE A 21 -23.61 5.29 -0.69
CA ILE A 21 -23.11 4.23 -1.58
C ILE A 21 -22.73 4.81 -2.94
N LYS A 22 -23.62 5.61 -3.54
CA LYS A 22 -23.32 6.28 -4.82
C LYS A 22 -22.06 7.14 -4.72
N ARG A 23 -21.88 7.87 -3.62
CA ARG A 23 -20.66 8.64 -3.36
C ARG A 23 -19.42 7.75 -3.39
N HIS A 24 -19.44 6.61 -2.70
CA HIS A 24 -18.30 5.68 -2.72
C HIS A 24 -18.00 5.19 -4.14
N TRP A 25 -19.02 4.82 -4.92
CA TRP A 25 -18.83 4.34 -6.28
C TRP A 25 -18.27 5.38 -7.26
N THR A 26 -18.66 6.66 -7.10
CA THR A 26 -18.28 7.73 -8.02
C THR A 26 -17.05 8.52 -7.58
N ALA A 27 -16.71 8.48 -6.29
CA ALA A 27 -15.55 9.19 -5.78
C ALA A 27 -14.25 8.60 -6.33
N ARG A 28 -13.24 9.46 -6.42
CA ARG A 28 -11.86 9.10 -6.72
C ARG A 28 -11.01 9.74 -5.64
N LYS A 29 -10.11 8.99 -5.02
CA LYS A 29 -9.12 9.58 -4.13
C LYS A 29 -7.96 10.14 -4.97
N PRO A 30 -7.42 11.31 -4.60
CA PRO A 30 -6.11 11.75 -5.07
C PRO A 30 -5.06 10.64 -4.87
N PHE A 31 -4.11 10.52 -5.79
CA PHE A 31 -3.13 9.42 -5.81
C PHE A 31 -2.32 9.33 -4.49
N ASP A 32 -1.92 10.47 -3.94
CA ASP A 32 -1.25 10.61 -2.63
C ASP A 32 -2.08 10.05 -1.46
N ARG A 33 -3.39 9.89 -1.64
CA ARG A 33 -4.31 9.32 -0.65
C ARG A 33 -4.68 7.87 -0.93
N VAL A 34 -4.33 7.32 -2.11
CA VAL A 34 -4.54 5.90 -2.42
C VAL A 34 -3.60 5.07 -1.55
N LEU A 35 -2.31 5.38 -1.56
CA LEU A 35 -1.32 4.81 -0.65
C LEU A 35 -1.16 5.71 0.57
N PHE A 36 -1.86 5.38 1.65
CA PHE A 36 -1.75 6.05 2.92
C PHE A 36 -0.68 5.38 3.80
N ARG A 37 0.34 6.15 4.24
CA ARG A 37 1.52 5.76 5.04
C ARG A 37 2.57 4.93 4.29
N SER A 38 2.44 3.61 4.33
CA SER A 38 3.41 2.67 3.77
C SER A 38 2.65 1.67 2.90
N PRO A 39 3.23 1.22 1.77
CA PRO A 39 2.61 0.19 0.94
C PRO A 39 2.24 -1.07 1.73
N TYR A 40 2.97 -1.38 2.81
CA TYR A 40 2.74 -2.57 3.63
C TYR A 40 1.57 -2.46 4.60
N ASN A 41 1.23 -1.24 5.03
CA ASN A 41 0.19 -1.00 6.04
C ASN A 41 -1.02 -0.25 5.48
N SER A 42 -1.00 0.07 4.19
CA SER A 42 -2.06 0.84 3.56
C SER A 42 -3.31 0.00 3.36
N ILE A 43 -4.47 0.60 3.63
CA ILE A 43 -5.77 0.06 3.28
C ILE A 43 -6.24 0.79 2.04
N LEU A 44 -6.57 0.05 0.97
CA LEU A 44 -7.15 0.65 -0.22
C LEU A 44 -8.47 1.37 0.14
N PRO A 45 -8.69 2.63 -0.28
CA PRO A 45 -9.95 3.31 -0.02
C PRO A 45 -11.12 2.56 -0.65
N VAL A 46 -12.23 2.41 0.07
CA VAL A 46 -13.48 1.85 -0.51
C VAL A 46 -13.98 2.64 -1.73
N ASP A 47 -13.58 3.91 -1.85
CA ASP A 47 -13.92 4.78 -2.99
C ASP A 47 -13.27 4.30 -4.31
N GLU A 48 -12.26 3.44 -4.25
CA GLU A 48 -11.64 2.86 -5.43
C GLU A 48 -12.36 1.61 -5.94
N LEU A 49 -13.28 1.04 -5.15
CA LEU A 49 -14.11 -0.09 -5.54
C LEU A 49 -15.39 0.40 -6.24
N ARG A 50 -15.68 -0.22 -7.38
CA ARG A 50 -16.76 0.16 -8.29
C ARG A 50 -18.03 -0.64 -8.00
N PRO A 51 -19.18 -0.24 -8.57
CA PRO A 51 -20.45 -0.93 -8.33
C PRO A 51 -20.39 -2.43 -8.64
N LEU A 52 -19.64 -2.83 -9.67
CA LEU A 52 -19.53 -4.22 -10.11
C LEU A 52 -18.60 -5.06 -9.22
N ASP A 53 -17.74 -4.42 -8.43
CA ASP A 53 -16.87 -5.11 -7.47
C ASP A 53 -17.65 -5.56 -6.23
N MET A 54 -18.78 -4.89 -5.93
CA MET A 54 -19.61 -5.15 -4.76
C MET A 54 -20.54 -6.33 -5.02
N THR A 55 -20.36 -7.38 -4.24
CA THR A 55 -21.19 -8.60 -4.35
C THR A 55 -22.44 -8.52 -3.48
N ARG A 56 -22.35 -7.90 -2.28
CA ARG A 56 -23.47 -7.85 -1.33
C ARG A 56 -23.58 -6.52 -0.60
N LEU A 57 -24.81 -6.09 -0.38
CA LEU A 57 -25.14 -4.92 0.42
C LEU A 57 -26.05 -5.30 1.60
N TYR A 58 -25.53 -5.14 2.81
CA TYR A 58 -26.32 -5.21 4.03
C TYR A 58 -26.60 -3.81 4.55
N ALA A 59 -27.86 -3.53 4.87
CA ALA A 59 -28.28 -2.27 5.44
C ALA A 59 -29.33 -2.53 6.53
N THR A 60 -29.23 -1.78 7.63
CA THR A 60 -30.21 -1.84 8.71
C THR A 60 -30.46 -0.44 9.24
N ARG A 61 -31.70 -0.18 9.65
CA ARG A 61 -32.08 1.08 10.29
C ARG A 61 -31.77 0.99 11.78
N SER A 62 -31.16 2.03 12.35
CA SER A 62 -30.87 2.09 13.77
C SER A 62 -31.08 3.50 14.29
N ARG A 63 -31.67 3.62 15.49
CA ARG A 63 -31.74 4.87 16.25
C ARG A 63 -30.40 5.21 16.93
N ARG A 64 -29.48 4.24 17.00
CA ARG A 64 -28.13 4.37 17.57
C ARG A 64 -27.10 3.89 16.54
N PRO A 65 -26.84 4.67 15.47
CA PRO A 65 -25.98 4.24 14.36
C PRO A 65 -24.50 4.14 14.76
N PHE A 66 -24.03 5.01 15.68
CA PHE A 66 -22.63 5.00 16.12
C PHE A 66 -22.26 3.72 16.89
N PRO A 67 -22.98 3.30 17.95
CA PRO A 67 -22.66 2.06 18.66
C PRO A 67 -22.85 0.81 17.79
N LEU A 68 -23.79 0.84 16.84
CA LEU A 68 -24.00 -0.28 15.93
C LEU A 68 -22.81 -0.47 14.99
N GLU A 69 -22.34 0.61 14.36
CA GLU A 69 -21.16 0.58 13.48
C GLU A 69 -19.93 0.06 14.24
N GLU A 70 -19.67 0.58 15.44
CA GLU A 70 -18.55 0.16 16.28
C GLU A 70 -18.65 -1.32 16.68
N ARG A 71 -19.85 -1.82 17.01
CA ARG A 71 -20.06 -3.23 17.34
C ARG A 71 -19.81 -4.14 16.14
N VAL A 72 -20.27 -3.75 14.94
CA VAL A 72 -20.06 -4.52 13.72
C VAL A 72 -18.57 -4.56 13.36
N GLU A 73 -17.88 -3.42 13.43
CA GLU A 73 -16.44 -3.36 13.19
C GLU A 73 -15.64 -4.20 14.19
N ARG A 74 -16.00 -4.16 15.48
CA ARG A 74 -15.31 -4.92 16.54
C ARG A 74 -15.51 -6.43 16.41
N ALA A 75 -16.70 -6.85 15.97
CA ALA A 75 -17.00 -8.26 15.73
C ALA A 75 -16.31 -8.81 14.47
N ALA A 76 -15.85 -7.94 13.58
CA ALA A 76 -15.28 -8.32 12.30
C ALA A 76 -13.76 -8.39 12.36
N ASP A 77 -13.18 -9.27 11.54
CA ASP A 77 -11.73 -9.34 11.39
C ASP A 77 -11.24 -8.09 10.66
N ARG A 78 -10.49 -7.25 11.39
CA ARG A 78 -9.97 -5.99 10.87
C ARG A 78 -9.11 -6.19 9.64
N ARG A 79 -8.46 -7.35 9.41
CA ARG A 79 -7.63 -7.65 8.23
C ARG A 79 -8.38 -7.46 6.91
N PHE A 80 -9.67 -7.78 6.92
CA PHE A 80 -10.55 -7.70 5.75
C PHE A 80 -11.40 -6.41 5.70
N CYS A 81 -11.26 -5.54 6.70
CA CYS A 81 -12.03 -4.31 6.81
C CYS A 81 -11.35 -3.13 6.08
N LEU A 82 -12.09 -2.46 5.20
CA LEU A 82 -11.66 -1.29 4.43
C LEU A 82 -11.79 0.03 5.20
N ASN A 83 -12.30 0.00 6.43
CA ASN A 83 -12.45 1.18 7.26
C ASN A 83 -11.06 1.72 7.66
N ARG A 84 -10.71 2.90 7.14
CA ARG A 84 -9.47 3.62 7.47
C ARG A 84 -9.52 4.34 8.82
N LEU A 85 -10.72 4.61 9.30
CA LEU A 85 -10.97 5.21 10.61
C LEU A 85 -11.84 4.25 11.41
N SER A 86 -11.60 4.18 12.71
CA SER A 86 -12.42 3.42 13.64
C SER A 86 -13.86 3.95 13.63
N GLY A 87 -14.82 3.03 13.65
CA GLY A 87 -16.24 3.31 13.73
C GLY A 87 -16.65 3.90 15.08
N GLY A 88 -17.91 4.34 15.12
CA GLY A 88 -18.45 5.06 16.27
C GLY A 88 -18.19 6.56 16.18
N GLU A 89 -18.23 7.25 17.31
CA GLU A 89 -18.10 8.70 17.37
C GLU A 89 -16.64 9.10 17.13
N LEU A 90 -16.40 10.04 16.21
CA LEU A 90 -15.07 10.49 15.84
C LEU A 90 -14.52 11.38 16.96
N THR A 91 -13.65 10.83 17.80
CA THR A 91 -12.89 11.59 18.80
C THR A 91 -11.45 11.78 18.32
N LEU A 92 -10.78 12.83 18.81
CA LEU A 92 -9.37 13.10 18.49
C LEU A 92 -8.47 11.89 18.79
N LEU A 93 -8.72 11.21 19.91
CA LEU A 93 -8.00 9.99 20.30
C LEU A 93 -8.23 8.84 19.32
N LYS A 94 -9.46 8.65 18.80
CA LYS A 94 -9.74 7.63 17.78
C LYS A 94 -9.08 7.95 16.45
N ILE A 95 -8.99 9.23 16.08
CA ILE A 95 -8.22 9.64 14.90
C ILE A 95 -6.76 9.24 15.09
N LEU A 96 -6.13 9.62 16.20
CA LEU A 96 -4.73 9.30 16.49
C LEU A 96 -4.44 7.79 16.60
N ASN A 97 -5.36 6.99 17.16
CA ASN A 97 -5.18 5.54 17.35
C ASN A 97 -5.61 4.67 16.16
N SER A 98 -6.50 5.15 15.28
CA SER A 98 -6.93 4.42 14.07
C SER A 98 -5.76 4.09 13.11
N TYR A 99 -4.65 4.76 13.35
CA TYR A 99 -3.41 4.72 12.60
C TYR A 99 -2.45 3.58 12.95
N ASP A 100 -2.65 2.89 14.06
CA ASP A 100 -1.76 1.78 14.48
C ASP A 100 -2.45 0.44 14.17
N ARG A 101 -2.26 -0.01 12.93
CA ARG A 101 -2.65 -1.36 12.51
C ARG A 101 -1.38 -2.16 12.37
N SER A 102 -1.12 -3.05 13.32
CA SER A 102 -0.27 -4.21 13.06
C SER A 102 -1.09 -5.14 12.18
N LEU A 103 -0.80 -5.14 10.89
CA LEU A 103 -1.20 -6.24 10.05
C LEU A 103 -0.37 -7.44 10.54
N ASP A 104 -1.01 -8.36 11.25
CA ASP A 104 -0.45 -9.68 11.51
C ASP A 104 -0.53 -10.46 10.20
N VAL A 105 0.32 -10.06 9.24
CA VAL A 105 0.48 -10.79 7.99
C VAL A 105 1.27 -12.04 8.35
N GLY A 106 0.92 -13.19 7.77
CA GLY A 106 1.71 -14.42 7.83
C GLY A 106 3.06 -14.30 7.10
N VAL A 107 3.75 -13.20 7.31
CA VAL A 107 5.09 -12.90 6.86
C VAL A 107 6.02 -13.43 7.93
N ALA A 108 6.96 -14.30 7.51
CA ALA A 108 7.94 -14.86 8.43
C ALA A 108 8.71 -13.74 9.13
N PRO A 109 8.74 -13.73 10.47
CA PRO A 109 9.52 -12.76 11.22
C PRO A 109 11.00 -13.00 10.98
N MET A 110 11.77 -11.94 11.08
CA MET A 110 13.22 -11.95 10.98
C MET A 110 13.80 -11.28 12.20
N SER A 111 14.74 -11.96 12.85
CA SER A 111 15.47 -11.40 13.98
C SER A 111 16.34 -10.22 13.53
N ARG A 112 16.76 -9.40 14.50
CA ARG A 112 17.62 -8.24 14.21
C ARG A 112 18.92 -8.63 13.52
N THR A 113 19.55 -9.72 13.95
CA THR A 113 20.82 -10.20 13.39
C THR A 113 20.65 -10.71 11.96
N GLU A 114 19.55 -11.42 11.69
CA GLU A 114 19.19 -11.85 10.34
C GLU A 114 18.90 -10.65 9.42
N HIS A 115 18.21 -9.64 9.92
CA HIS A 115 17.93 -8.41 9.17
C HIS A 115 19.21 -7.67 8.81
N GLN A 116 20.13 -7.48 9.77
CA GLN A 116 21.42 -6.85 9.52
C GLN A 116 22.25 -7.63 8.49
N ARG A 117 22.28 -8.96 8.61
CA ARG A 117 22.96 -9.82 7.63
C ARG A 117 22.35 -9.66 6.24
N ALA A 118 21.03 -9.70 6.14
CA ALA A 118 20.33 -9.54 4.86
C ALA A 118 20.59 -8.16 4.23
N GLN A 119 20.70 -7.09 5.03
CA GLN A 119 21.08 -5.77 4.54
C GLN A 119 22.52 -5.74 4.00
N SER A 120 23.47 -6.37 4.70
CA SER A 120 24.85 -6.50 4.21
C SER A 120 24.93 -7.30 2.91
N GLU A 121 24.20 -8.42 2.82
CA GLU A 121 24.12 -9.22 1.58
C GLU A 121 23.61 -8.38 0.39
N VAL A 122 22.55 -7.59 0.60
CA VAL A 122 22.03 -6.71 -0.46
C VAL A 122 23.07 -5.66 -0.84
N HIS A 123 23.77 -5.07 0.15
CA HIS A 123 24.80 -4.08 -0.10
C HIS A 123 25.96 -4.65 -0.95
N ASP A 124 26.40 -5.87 -0.68
CA ASP A 124 27.45 -6.55 -1.45
C ASP A 124 27.02 -6.81 -2.90
N VAL A 125 25.78 -7.26 -3.10
CA VAL A 125 25.20 -7.48 -4.42
C VAL A 125 25.05 -6.17 -5.19
N VAL A 126 24.57 -5.10 -4.54
CA VAL A 126 24.46 -3.77 -5.15
C VAL A 126 25.82 -3.23 -5.56
N THR A 127 26.83 -3.34 -4.69
CA THR A 127 28.20 -2.89 -4.98
C THR A 127 28.76 -3.60 -6.20
N SER A 128 28.52 -4.91 -6.31
CA SER A 128 28.91 -5.69 -7.48
C SER A 128 28.13 -5.28 -8.74
N ALA A 129 26.80 -5.11 -8.61
CA ALA A 129 25.90 -4.76 -9.70
C ALA A 129 26.18 -3.36 -10.29
N ALA A 130 26.66 -2.42 -9.48
CA ALA A 130 27.05 -1.08 -9.93
C ALA A 130 28.16 -1.12 -10.99
N MET A 131 29.00 -2.16 -10.99
CA MET A 131 30.09 -2.34 -11.96
C MET A 131 29.68 -3.12 -13.21
N LEU A 132 28.50 -3.73 -13.21
CA LEU A 132 28.01 -4.57 -14.31
C LEU A 132 27.23 -3.75 -15.34
N PRO A 133 27.13 -4.21 -16.60
CA PRO A 133 26.16 -3.69 -17.56
C PRO A 133 24.72 -3.78 -17.01
N PRO A 134 23.80 -2.87 -17.41
CA PRO A 134 22.45 -2.81 -16.83
C PRO A 134 21.66 -4.13 -16.84
N ALA A 135 21.74 -4.91 -17.93
CA ALA A 135 21.05 -6.20 -18.02
C ALA A 135 21.56 -7.22 -17.00
N ASN A 136 22.89 -7.31 -16.83
CA ASN A 136 23.51 -8.23 -15.87
C ASN A 136 23.33 -7.76 -14.42
N ALA A 137 23.37 -6.45 -14.19
CA ALA A 137 23.04 -5.85 -12.90
C ALA A 137 21.59 -6.19 -12.50
N ALA A 138 20.64 -6.05 -13.44
CA ALA A 138 19.25 -6.38 -13.23
C ALA A 138 19.04 -7.86 -12.88
N GLU A 139 19.66 -8.77 -13.63
CA GLU A 139 19.61 -10.21 -13.35
C GLU A 139 20.17 -10.55 -11.96
N ALA A 140 21.35 -10.02 -11.61
CA ALA A 140 21.96 -10.24 -10.31
C ALA A 140 21.07 -9.74 -9.16
N LEU A 141 20.48 -8.55 -9.32
CA LEU A 141 19.59 -7.96 -8.32
C LEU A 141 18.26 -8.73 -8.21
N ALA A 142 17.66 -9.12 -9.33
CA ALA A 142 16.37 -9.82 -9.38
C ALA A 142 16.43 -11.25 -8.86
N ASN A 143 17.60 -11.90 -8.90
CA ASN A 143 17.80 -13.26 -8.38
C ASN A 143 17.78 -13.36 -6.85
N MET A 144 17.83 -12.25 -6.12
CA MET A 144 17.69 -12.25 -4.67
C MET A 144 16.25 -12.61 -4.21
N ASP A 145 16.09 -13.14 -2.99
CA ASP A 145 14.75 -13.36 -2.41
C ASP A 145 14.05 -12.03 -2.10
N MET A 146 13.08 -11.66 -2.95
CA MET A 146 12.27 -10.43 -2.87
C MET A 146 11.12 -10.49 -1.86
N ARG A 147 10.93 -11.61 -1.13
CA ARG A 147 9.83 -11.73 -0.17
C ARG A 147 9.87 -10.60 0.86
N ILE A 148 8.68 -10.08 1.16
CA ILE A 148 8.47 -9.15 2.27
C ILE A 148 8.71 -9.92 3.58
N ARG A 149 9.37 -9.28 4.53
CA ARG A 149 9.74 -9.81 5.84
C ARG A 149 9.28 -8.86 6.94
N ALA A 150 8.91 -9.44 8.09
CA ALA A 150 8.52 -8.70 9.26
C ALA A 150 9.77 -8.54 10.13
N VAL A 151 10.21 -7.31 10.34
CA VAL A 151 11.46 -6.99 11.05
C VAL A 151 11.14 -6.11 12.25
N THR A 152 11.91 -6.28 13.33
CA THR A 152 11.83 -5.42 14.51
C THR A 152 13.14 -4.64 14.60
N PRO A 153 13.19 -3.38 14.12
CA PRO A 153 14.37 -2.54 14.20
C PRO A 153 14.70 -2.13 15.64
N SER A 154 15.79 -1.39 15.84
CA SER A 154 16.21 -0.85 17.15
C SER A 154 15.14 0.01 17.85
N SER A 155 14.19 0.55 17.09
CA SER A 155 13.04 1.29 17.61
C SER A 155 12.01 0.42 18.35
N GLY A 156 12.11 -0.92 18.26
CA GLY A 156 11.17 -1.86 18.89
C GLY A 156 9.82 -1.97 18.20
N LYS A 157 9.55 -1.19 17.14
CA LYS A 157 8.30 -1.23 16.38
C LYS A 157 8.39 -2.22 15.22
N LEU A 158 7.45 -3.16 15.13
CA LEU A 158 7.36 -4.06 13.98
C LEU A 158 7.21 -3.25 12.68
N THR A 159 8.07 -3.50 11.71
CA THR A 159 8.03 -2.92 10.37
C THR A 159 8.16 -4.02 9.31
N PHE A 160 7.85 -3.67 8.07
CA PHE A 160 8.03 -4.57 6.93
C PHE A 160 9.20 -4.09 6.09
N TRP A 161 9.95 -5.04 5.57
CA TRP A 161 11.14 -4.80 4.76
C TRP A 161 11.25 -5.88 3.68
N SER A 162 11.78 -5.52 2.52
CA SER A 162 12.15 -6.45 1.46
C SER A 162 13.50 -6.06 0.86
N ARG A 163 14.17 -7.01 0.21
CA ARG A 163 15.41 -6.71 -0.53
C ARG A 163 15.18 -5.68 -1.64
N ARG A 164 13.98 -5.69 -2.27
CA ARG A 164 13.55 -4.66 -3.23
C ARG A 164 13.61 -3.26 -2.64
N ASP A 165 13.13 -3.07 -1.40
CA ASP A 165 13.16 -1.76 -0.74
C ASP A 165 14.60 -1.30 -0.51
N GLU A 166 15.48 -2.20 -0.09
CA GLU A 166 16.88 -1.90 0.17
C GLU A 166 17.64 -1.53 -1.11
N VAL A 167 17.35 -2.20 -2.24
CA VAL A 167 17.86 -1.79 -3.56
C VAL A 167 17.34 -0.40 -3.94
N GLY A 168 16.07 -0.09 -3.66
CA GLY A 168 15.53 1.26 -3.84
C GLY A 168 16.22 2.32 -2.97
N GLN A 169 16.57 1.98 -1.73
CA GLN A 169 17.36 2.87 -0.86
C GLN A 169 18.77 3.08 -1.38
N ALA A 170 19.37 2.08 -2.02
CA ALA A 170 20.70 2.22 -2.63
C ALA A 170 20.72 3.30 -3.72
N VAL A 171 19.65 3.45 -4.49
CA VAL A 171 19.51 4.54 -5.47
C VAL A 171 19.45 5.90 -4.79
N ILE A 172 18.70 6.01 -3.68
CA ILE A 172 18.58 7.24 -2.89
C ILE A 172 19.94 7.63 -2.30
N ARG A 173 20.74 6.64 -1.86
CA ARG A 173 22.10 6.84 -1.34
C ARG A 173 23.13 7.17 -2.43
N GLY A 174 22.82 6.89 -3.69
CA GLY A 174 23.74 7.04 -4.81
C GLY A 174 24.66 5.83 -5.06
N ASP A 175 24.40 4.70 -4.39
CA ASP A 175 25.16 3.46 -4.55
C ASP A 175 24.81 2.72 -5.86
N LEU A 176 23.63 3.01 -6.43
CA LEU A 176 23.13 2.44 -7.68
C LEU A 176 22.47 3.54 -8.52
N ASP A 177 22.77 3.61 -9.81
CA ASP A 177 22.14 4.59 -10.69
C ASP A 177 20.70 4.19 -11.10
N THR A 178 19.96 5.17 -11.63
CA THR A 178 18.57 5.00 -12.04
C THR A 178 18.38 4.10 -13.25
N VAL A 179 19.38 3.97 -14.14
CA VAL A 179 19.30 3.11 -15.33
C VAL A 179 19.35 1.64 -14.91
N ARG A 180 20.29 1.28 -14.04
CA ARG A 180 20.39 -0.07 -13.47
C ARG A 180 19.19 -0.41 -12.61
N TYR A 181 18.69 0.56 -11.84
CA TYR A 181 17.48 0.38 -11.05
C TYR A 181 16.24 0.15 -11.92
N ALA A 182 16.07 0.90 -13.02
CA ALA A 182 14.98 0.64 -13.96
C ALA A 182 15.05 -0.76 -14.55
N ALA A 183 16.23 -1.18 -15.01
CA ALA A 183 16.43 -2.53 -15.55
C ALA A 183 16.09 -3.61 -14.50
N PHE A 184 16.45 -3.39 -13.24
CA PHE A 184 16.06 -4.27 -12.13
C PHE A 184 14.54 -4.35 -11.96
N LEU A 185 13.83 -3.22 -11.95
CA LEU A 185 12.37 -3.21 -11.85
C LEU A 185 11.71 -3.91 -13.05
N GLU A 186 12.21 -3.70 -14.26
CA GLU A 186 11.75 -4.40 -15.47
C GLU A 186 12.00 -5.91 -15.39
N ALA A 187 13.13 -6.35 -14.83
CA ALA A 187 13.41 -7.76 -14.59
C ALA A 187 12.47 -8.40 -13.57
N LEU A 188 11.89 -7.62 -12.65
CA LEU A 188 10.82 -8.06 -11.75
C LEU A 188 9.43 -8.08 -12.44
N GLY A 189 9.34 -7.70 -13.72
CA GLY A 189 8.10 -7.59 -14.47
C GLY A 189 7.34 -6.27 -14.23
N GLU A 190 7.99 -5.27 -13.62
CA GLU A 190 7.39 -3.94 -13.47
C GLU A 190 7.57 -3.12 -14.76
N HIS A 191 6.57 -2.35 -15.15
CA HIS A 191 6.66 -1.46 -16.30
C HIS A 191 7.10 -0.07 -15.86
N VAL A 192 8.35 0.31 -16.14
CA VAL A 192 8.91 1.61 -15.76
C VAL A 192 8.60 2.65 -16.82
N VAL A 193 7.86 3.69 -16.45
CA VAL A 193 7.61 4.84 -17.31
C VAL A 193 8.48 5.99 -16.82
N TRP A 194 9.53 6.30 -17.57
CA TRP A 194 10.27 7.52 -17.36
C TRP A 194 9.51 8.69 -17.99
N PRO A 195 9.29 9.81 -17.26
CA PRO A 195 8.82 11.02 -17.92
C PRO A 195 9.86 11.39 -18.98
N ARG A 196 9.41 11.53 -20.24
CA ARG A 196 10.29 12.00 -21.31
C ARG A 196 10.87 13.34 -20.88
N ALA A 197 12.19 13.49 -20.97
CA ALA A 197 12.90 14.73 -20.64
C ALA A 197 12.41 15.94 -21.47
N ASP A 198 11.62 15.68 -22.52
CA ASP A 198 11.22 16.63 -23.55
C ASP A 198 9.81 17.19 -23.35
N VAL A 199 9.17 17.01 -22.18
CA VAL A 199 7.90 17.70 -21.89
C VAL A 199 8.21 19.05 -21.26
N PRO A 200 8.19 20.18 -22.01
CA PRO A 200 8.26 21.49 -21.40
C PRO A 200 7.11 21.62 -20.39
N ARG A 201 7.40 22.18 -19.21
CA ARG A 201 6.51 22.27 -18.03
C ARG A 201 5.10 22.87 -18.26
N ASN A 202 4.74 23.28 -19.48
CA ASN A 202 3.54 24.04 -19.79
C ASN A 202 2.58 23.46 -20.84
N SER A 203 2.77 22.23 -21.34
CA SER A 203 1.79 21.64 -22.26
C SER A 203 0.71 20.87 -21.49
N VAL A 204 -0.28 21.60 -20.98
CA VAL A 204 -1.60 21.02 -20.69
C VAL A 204 -2.27 20.79 -22.04
N GLU A 205 -2.22 19.57 -22.55
CA GLU A 205 -3.06 19.18 -23.68
C GLU A 205 -4.53 19.21 -23.23
N VAL A 206 -5.25 20.23 -23.68
CA VAL A 206 -6.70 20.26 -23.67
C VAL A 206 -7.16 19.25 -24.71
N ALA A 207 -7.60 18.08 -24.25
CA ALA A 207 -8.32 17.13 -25.08
C ALA A 207 -9.64 17.78 -25.54
N VAL A 208 -9.66 18.26 -26.79
CA VAL A 208 -10.88 18.61 -27.50
C VAL A 208 -11.45 17.30 -28.06
N SER A 209 -12.54 16.85 -27.46
CA SER A 209 -13.38 15.77 -27.97
C SER A 209 -14.14 16.25 -29.21
N SER A 210 -13.95 15.54 -30.33
CA SER A 210 -14.87 15.50 -31.46
C SER A 210 -16.12 14.66 -31.18
#